data_AF-A0A1G6CUF9-F1
#
_entry.id   AF-A0A1G6CUF9-F1
#
_cell.length_a   1.000
_cell.length_b   1.000
_cell.length_c   1.000
_cell.angle_alpha   90.00
_cell.angle_beta   90.00
_cell.angle_gamma   90.00
#
_symmetry.space_group_name_H-M   'P 1'
#
loop_
_entity.id
_entity.type
_entity.pdbx_description
1 polymer ?
#
loop_
_entity_poly.entity_id
_entity_poly.type
_entity_poly.pdbx_seq_one_letter_code
_entity_poly.pdbx_strand_id
1 'polypeptide(L)'
;MKTDFAARPVYIRRDDRIEAHFLICFLSLLVYRLLEKQLENKYTCEEILDKLKSMKFADIKGQGYMPTYIRDKLTDALHKVCGFRTDYEFITKADMRTIEKQSKQR
;
A
#
# COMPACT_ATOMS: atom_id res chain seq x y z
N MET A 1 1.55 -12.65 -18.21
CA MET A 1 1.50 -13.51 -17.00
C MET A 1 1.99 -14.91 -17.34
N LYS A 2 3.27 -15.24 -17.08
CA LYS A 2 3.75 -16.63 -16.90
C LYS A 2 5.25 -16.82 -16.55
N THR A 3 6.01 -15.79 -16.18
CA THR A 3 7.47 -15.95 -15.99
C THR A 3 8.05 -15.49 -14.65
N ASP A 4 7.36 -14.69 -13.83
CA ASP A 4 7.95 -14.16 -12.59
C ASP A 4 7.78 -15.03 -11.34
N PHE A 5 7.19 -16.21 -11.47
CA PHE A 5 7.08 -17.21 -10.39
C PHE A 5 8.15 -18.30 -10.46
N ALA A 6 9.24 -18.08 -11.21
CA ALA A 6 10.41 -18.94 -11.09
C ALA A 6 11.11 -18.60 -9.75
N ALA A 7 10.75 -19.33 -8.69
CA ALA A 7 11.55 -19.34 -7.48
C ALA A 7 12.98 -19.73 -7.87
N ARG A 8 13.95 -18.80 -7.69
CA ARG A 8 15.37 -19.13 -7.84
C ARG A 8 15.67 -20.36 -7.00
N PRO A 9 16.51 -21.30 -7.44
CA PRO A 9 16.79 -22.52 -6.66
C PRO A 9 17.35 -22.12 -5.30
N VAL A 10 16.50 -22.18 -4.28
CA VAL A 10 16.85 -21.86 -2.91
C VAL A 10 17.28 -23.17 -2.28
N TYR A 11 18.57 -23.33 -2.02
CA TYR A 11 19.13 -24.46 -1.28
C TYR A 11 18.77 -24.35 0.22
N ILE A 12 17.47 -24.28 0.53
CA ILE A 12 16.93 -24.30 1.89
C ILE A 12 16.43 -25.72 2.16
N ARG A 13 17.06 -26.36 3.14
CA ARG A 13 16.97 -27.80 3.45
C ARG A 13 15.67 -28.22 4.18
N ARG A 14 14.60 -27.44 4.13
CA ARG A 14 13.41 -27.65 4.98
C ARG A 14 12.13 -27.16 4.28
N ASP A 15 11.23 -28.10 4.00
CA ASP A 15 10.01 -27.91 3.20
C ASP A 15 9.09 -26.82 3.79
N ASP A 16 9.03 -26.73 5.12
CA ASP A 16 8.25 -25.71 5.85
C ASP A 16 8.65 -24.27 5.50
N ARG A 17 9.92 -24.02 5.19
CA ARG A 17 10.38 -22.68 4.78
C ARG A 17 10.01 -22.34 3.35
N ILE A 18 9.96 -23.35 2.49
CA ILE A 18 9.57 -23.20 1.08
C ILE A 18 8.07 -22.87 1.03
N GLU A 19 7.25 -23.63 1.75
CA GLU A 19 5.81 -23.37 1.87
C GLU A 19 5.51 -22.00 2.44
N ALA A 20 6.20 -21.59 3.52
CA ALA A 20 6.03 -20.27 4.11
C ALA A 20 6.36 -19.13 3.13
N HIS A 21 7.45 -19.25 2.36
CA HIS A 21 7.82 -18.24 1.36
C HIS A 21 6.74 -18.12 0.27
N PHE A 22 6.30 -19.24 -0.30
CA PHE A 22 5.25 -19.23 -1.32
C PHE A 22 3.93 -18.68 -0.79
N LEU A 23 3.55 -19.03 0.43
CA LEU A 23 2.35 -18.51 1.07
C LEU A 23 2.41 -16.99 1.22
N ILE A 24 3.52 -16.43 1.71
CA ILE A 24 3.69 -14.98 1.87
C ILE A 24 3.67 -14.28 0.50
N CYS A 25 4.34 -14.84 -0.50
CA CYS A 25 4.29 -14.32 -1.88
C CYS A 25 2.87 -14.35 -2.45
N PHE A 26 2.14 -15.44 -2.25
CA PHE A 26 0.75 -15.55 -2.69
C PHE A 26 -0.16 -14.54 -1.98
N LEU A 27 -0.05 -14.41 -0.66
CA LEU A 27 -0.84 -13.46 0.13
C LEU A 27 -0.55 -12.01 -0.27
N SER A 28 0.72 -11.65 -0.47
CA SER A 28 1.07 -10.30 -0.90
C SER A 28 0.47 -9.96 -2.28
N LEU A 29 0.56 -10.89 -3.24
CA LEU A 29 -0.07 -10.72 -4.55
C LEU A 29 -1.60 -10.68 -4.47
N LEU A 30 -2.20 -11.52 -3.62
CA LEU A 30 -3.65 -11.53 -3.42
C LEU A 30 -4.14 -10.17 -2.91
N VAL A 31 -3.44 -9.56 -1.96
CA VAL A 31 -3.77 -8.22 -1.45
C VAL A 31 -3.72 -7.17 -2.57
N TYR A 32 -2.69 -7.19 -3.42
CA TYR A 32 -2.60 -6.26 -4.54
C TYR A 32 -3.70 -6.47 -5.57
N ARG A 33 -4.06 -7.72 -5.89
CA ARG A 33 -5.17 -8.04 -6.80
C ARG A 33 -6.52 -7.60 -6.24
N LEU A 34 -6.72 -7.71 -4.93
CA LEU A 34 -7.94 -7.20 -4.27
C LEU A 34 -8.05 -5.68 -4.41
N LEU A 35 -6.95 -4.97 -4.17
CA LEU A 35 -6.89 -3.52 -4.29
C LEU A 35 -7.11 -3.05 -5.74
N GLU A 36 -6.49 -3.73 -6.71
CA GLU A 36 -6.69 -3.48 -8.15
C GLU A 36 -8.17 -3.63 -8.54
N LYS A 37 -8.84 -4.66 -8.02
CA LYS A 37 -10.27 -4.89 -8.25
C LYS A 37 -11.15 -3.81 -7.61
N GLN A 38 -10.80 -3.32 -6.41
CA GLN A 38 -11.50 -2.21 -5.76
C GLN A 38 -11.34 -0.89 -6.53
N LEU A 39 -10.24 -0.73 -7.27
CA LEU A 39 -9.98 0.38 -8.18
C LEU A 39 -10.53 0.14 -9.60
N GLU A 40 -11.47 -0.81 -9.73
CA GLU A 40 -12.15 -1.16 -11.00
C GLU A 40 -11.18 -1.57 -12.12
N ASN A 41 -9.99 -2.09 -11.78
CA ASN A 41 -8.92 -2.45 -12.71
C ASN A 41 -8.48 -1.30 -13.64
N LYS A 42 -8.62 -0.05 -13.20
CA LYS A 42 -8.22 1.15 -13.96
C LYS A 42 -6.71 1.41 -13.92
N TYR A 43 -6.02 0.83 -12.95
CA TYR A 43 -4.59 1.03 -12.69
C TYR A 43 -3.91 -0.31 -12.49
N THR A 44 -2.68 -0.43 -12.96
CA THR A 44 -1.85 -1.62 -12.77
C THR A 44 -1.32 -1.73 -11.35
N CYS A 45 -0.95 -2.94 -10.94
CA CYS A 45 -0.30 -3.16 -9.63
C CYS A 45 0.96 -2.30 -9.44
N GLU A 46 1.76 -2.09 -10.50
CA GLU A 46 2.97 -1.27 -10.45
C GLU A 46 2.65 0.20 -10.20
N GLU A 47 1.69 0.77 -10.92
CA GLU A 47 1.24 2.16 -10.73
C GLU A 47 0.72 2.40 -9.31
N ILE A 48 -0.09 1.47 -8.79
CA ILE A 48 -0.61 1.54 -7.42
C ILE A 48 0.53 1.50 -6.41
N LEU A 49 1.47 0.58 -6.56
CA LEU A 49 2.60 0.42 -5.66
C LEU A 49 3.51 1.64 -5.64
N ASP A 50 3.86 2.16 -6.82
CA ASP A 50 4.74 3.31 -6.93
C ASP A 50 4.04 4.57 -6.38
N LYS A 51 2.72 4.70 -6.60
CA LYS A 51 1.97 5.78 -5.98
C LYS A 51 1.97 5.67 -4.46
N LEU A 52 1.67 4.50 -3.89
CA LEU A 52 1.68 4.31 -2.43
C LEU A 52 3.05 4.60 -1.82
N LYS A 53 4.14 4.17 -2.47
CA LYS A 53 5.52 4.50 -2.04
C LYS A 53 5.84 5.99 -2.13
N SER A 54 5.23 6.70 -3.08
CA SER A 54 5.43 8.15 -3.26
C SER A 54 4.67 8.99 -2.22
N MET A 55 3.63 8.42 -1.57
CA MET A 55 2.81 9.11 -0.58
C MET A 55 3.55 9.28 0.75
N LYS A 56 4.45 10.26 0.79
CA LYS A 56 5.26 10.62 1.95
C LYS A 56 4.69 11.82 2.68
N PHE A 57 5.05 11.93 3.96
CA PHE A 57 4.64 13.01 4.84
C PHE A 57 5.87 13.56 5.58
N ALA A 58 6.01 14.89 5.63
CA ALA A 58 7.01 15.58 6.42
C ALA A 58 6.48 15.90 7.81
N ASP A 59 7.25 15.60 8.86
CA ASP A 59 6.93 16.01 10.23
C ASP A 59 7.28 17.49 10.43
N ILE A 60 6.32 18.26 10.96
CA ILE A 60 6.49 19.68 11.26
C ILE A 60 6.70 19.83 12.76
N LYS A 61 7.95 19.68 13.20
CA LYS A 61 8.41 19.94 14.58
C LYS A 61 7.50 19.31 15.65
N GLY A 62 6.92 18.15 15.37
CA GLY A 62 6.02 17.45 16.26
C GLY A 62 4.65 18.10 16.47
N GLN A 63 4.21 19.03 15.62
CA GLN A 63 2.85 19.58 15.66
C GLN A 63 1.89 18.81 14.75
N GLY A 64 2.40 18.28 13.64
CA GLY A 64 1.61 17.56 12.64
C GLY A 64 2.45 17.17 11.44
N TYR A 65 1.76 16.84 10.36
CA TYR A 65 2.33 16.28 9.15
C TYR A 65 1.88 17.06 7.92
N MET A 66 2.79 17.25 6.98
CA MET A 66 2.53 17.82 5.66
C MET A 66 2.71 16.75 4.59
N PRO A 67 1.72 16.48 3.74
CA PRO A 67 1.91 15.60 2.59
C PRO A 67 2.94 16.20 1.62
N THR A 68 3.87 15.38 1.14
CA THR A 68 4.89 15.81 0.17
C THR A 68 4.67 15.21 -1.22
N TYR A 69 3.46 14.73 -1.49
CA TYR A 69 3.09 14.13 -2.77
C TYR A 69 2.01 14.97 -3.45
N ILE A 70 1.87 14.80 -4.76
CA ILE A 70 0.88 15.51 -5.57
C ILE A 70 -0.37 14.65 -5.72
N ARG A 71 -1.53 15.30 -5.57
CA ARG A 71 -2.83 14.68 -5.83
C ARG A 71 -3.04 14.46 -7.32
N ASP A 72 -3.48 13.27 -7.68
CA ASP A 72 -3.88 12.90 -9.02
C ASP A 72 -5.09 11.96 -8.96
N LYS A 73 -5.52 11.49 -10.13
CA LYS A 73 -6.69 10.59 -10.26
C LYS A 73 -6.53 9.29 -9.47
N LEU A 74 -5.30 8.79 -9.32
CA LEU A 74 -5.03 7.57 -8.58
C LEU A 74 -5.11 7.84 -7.07
N THR A 75 -4.55 8.95 -6.57
CA THR A 75 -4.74 9.33 -5.17
C THR A 75 -6.20 9.57 -4.82
N ASP A 76 -6.96 10.24 -5.69
CA ASP A 76 -8.40 10.46 -5.49
C ASP A 76 -9.18 9.13 -5.42
N ALA A 77 -8.86 8.18 -6.30
CA ALA A 77 -9.47 6.86 -6.29
C ALA A 77 -9.11 6.08 -5.01
N LEU A 78 -7.85 6.13 -4.57
CA LEU A 78 -7.40 5.52 -3.33
C LEU A 78 -8.11 6.11 -2.11
N HIS A 79 -8.23 7.44 -2.01
CA HIS A 79 -8.96 8.08 -0.92
C HIS A 79 -10.43 7.69 -0.89
N LYS A 80 -11.07 7.56 -2.06
CA LYS A 80 -12.47 7.12 -2.16
C LYS A 80 -12.65 5.67 -1.69
N VAL A 81 -11.78 4.76 -2.12
CA VAL A 81 -11.85 3.34 -1.74
C VAL A 81 -11.53 3.14 -0.25
N CYS A 82 -10.52 3.86 0.26
CA CYS A 82 -10.08 3.74 1.64
C CYS A 82 -10.99 4.47 2.65
N GLY A 83 -11.79 5.43 2.20
CA GLY A 83 -12.74 6.17 3.06
C GLY A 83 -12.09 7.23 3.95
N PHE A 84 -10.84 7.59 3.71
CA PHE A 84 -10.14 8.67 4.41
C PHE A 84 -9.23 9.43 3.45
N ARG A 85 -8.90 10.67 3.83
CA ARG A 85 -8.07 11.56 3.02
C ARG A 85 -6.77 11.90 3.72
N THR A 86 -5.74 12.11 2.92
CA THR A 86 -4.40 12.46 3.39
C THR A 86 -3.80 13.64 2.62
N ASP A 87 -4.58 14.32 1.78
CA ASP A 87 -4.16 15.40 0.87
C ASP A 87 -4.33 16.82 1.44
N TYR A 88 -4.56 16.96 2.75
CA TYR A 88 -4.68 18.26 3.39
C TYR A 88 -3.32 18.97 3.48
N GLU A 89 -3.31 20.29 3.35
CA GLU A 89 -2.09 21.09 3.51
C GLU A 89 -1.40 20.85 4.86
N PHE A 90 -2.17 20.58 5.91
CA PHE A 90 -1.63 20.22 7.21
C PHE A 90 -2.55 19.19 7.88
N ILE A 91 -1.95 18.14 8.43
CA ILE A 91 -2.63 17.07 9.16
C ILE A 91 -2.14 17.12 10.60
N THR A 92 -3.04 17.37 11.56
CA THR A 92 -2.63 17.39 12.97
C THR A 92 -2.20 16.00 13.44
N LYS A 93 -1.45 15.91 14.53
CA LYS A 93 -1.14 14.62 15.16
C LYS A 93 -2.40 13.83 15.55
N ALA A 94 -3.48 14.51 15.95
CA ALA A 94 -4.73 13.86 16.31
C ALA A 94 -5.40 13.25 15.07
N ASP A 95 -5.46 14.00 13.97
CA ASP A 95 -6.04 13.52 12.70
C ASP A 95 -5.22 12.39 12.10
N MET A 96 -3.89 12.48 12.15
CA MET A 96 -3.02 11.40 11.68
C MET A 96 -3.26 10.10 12.46
N ARG A 97 -3.45 10.19 13.79
CA ARG A 97 -3.84 9.03 14.60
C ARG A 97 -5.21 8.46 14.20
N THR A 98 -6.16 9.31 13.84
CA THR A 98 -7.48 8.88 13.34
C THR A 98 -7.35 8.17 12.01
N ILE A 99 -6.56 8.71 11.08
CA ILE A 99 -6.25 8.09 9.78
C ILE A 99 -5.57 6.73 9.99
N GLU A 100 -4.60 6.62 10.89
CA GLU A 100 -3.93 5.35 11.21
C GLU A 100 -4.90 4.30 11.78
N LYS A 101 -5.84 4.70 12.63
CA LYS A 101 -6.89 3.81 13.16
C LYS A 101 -7.80 3.30 12.06
N GLN A 102 -8.31 4.22 11.22
CA GLN A 102 -9.15 3.89 10.07
C GLN A 102 -8.45 2.93 9.11
N SER A 103 -7.17 3.17 8.81
CA SER A 103 -6.37 2.30 7.93
C SER A 103 -6.16 0.90 8.49
N LYS A 104 -6.14 0.73 9.83
CA LYS A 104 -5.91 -0.56 10.49
C LYS A 104 -7.22 -1.29 10.82
N GLN A 105 -8.38 -0.69 10.56
CA GLN A 105 -9.70 -1.18 11.01
C GLN A 105 -9.69 -1.58 12.50
N ARG A 106 -8.99 -0.81 13.33
CA ARG A 106 -8.86 -0.99 14.79
C ARG A 106 -9.25 0.28 15.55
#